data_AF-A0A6A5HH17-F1
#
_entry.id   AF-A0A6A5HH17-F1
#
_cell.length_a   1.000
_cell.length_b   1.000
_cell.length_c   1.000
_cell.angle_alpha   90.00
_cell.angle_beta   90.00
_cell.angle_gamma   90.00
#
_symmetry.space_group_name_H-M   'P 1'
#
loop_
_entity.id
_entity.type
_entity.pdbx_description
1 polymer ?
#
loop_
_entity_poly.entity_id
_entity_poly.type
_entity_poly.pdbx_seq_one_letter_code
_entity_poly.pdbx_strand_id
1 'polypeptide(L)'
;MPRGVLQYDSLRTVLQYIEANKRFCLSQRIPAIHFPEKAVPLKIDYLRFTDLGVNINSTIYQLSLYRDFHQGEEVVDSFQKENDEDCGGLNDLDKFGFQVPINRTDLVPGEVVFGQVINENRNFEPNDRPSFPKSHQQNDERMRRYYEKHLEIYQIALMRRLEQGDPEREETPTRAFPWMIRLFTDDELLAMAGPVRQELTEEELEEKLAVFTRVPTWYLEMIITLLRYCLQPFDCRHNNRPLPFTPLIQLTIKRKDQVERIERYPYTMKLHEAMRKLSWLMFGGRTSVVHVHKFSFRLRNVVLRNPEGLKIRVRDLWLDENMNGRLEALSNIIDESSYPLEVLTIFNGEEEEVDPFAHPVLTSVPKLILEGFKPDDMTLLLNLRNEKVFFKYWEDFQTFTVDDLLLFVQNILAARSPVGVRRSFGVHGEDLIENFLNQVVVQFNEIRRDRTAGIPMGNYSYLKVFYKGVLTSVREDRPQITRWYVTMTVVEASLD
;
A
#
# COMPACT_ATOMS: atom_id res chain seq x y z
N MET A 1 13.06 -2.88 51.91
CA MET A 1 14.23 -3.11 51.02
C MET A 1 14.04 -2.30 49.75
N PRO A 2 15.05 -1.55 49.27
CA PRO A 2 14.95 -0.97 47.94
C PRO A 2 14.93 -2.13 46.94
N ARG A 3 13.86 -2.21 46.12
CA ARG A 3 13.75 -3.23 45.07
C ARG A 3 14.92 -3.02 44.10
N GLY A 4 15.83 -4.00 44.04
CA GLY A 4 17.02 -3.92 43.21
C GLY A 4 16.66 -3.71 41.75
N VAL A 5 17.01 -2.55 41.20
CA VAL A 5 17.01 -2.31 39.76
C VAL A 5 18.07 -3.22 39.14
N LEU A 6 17.75 -3.89 38.03
CA LEU A 6 18.74 -4.68 37.29
C LEU A 6 19.98 -3.83 37.00
N GLN A 7 21.17 -4.36 37.26
CA GLN A 7 22.42 -3.68 36.92
C GLN A 7 22.52 -3.48 35.40
N TYR A 8 23.23 -2.42 34.99
CA TYR A 8 23.25 -1.92 33.61
C TYR A 8 23.58 -3.01 32.58
N ASP A 9 24.60 -3.84 32.83
CA ASP A 9 25.00 -4.88 31.88
C ASP A 9 23.97 -6.00 31.78
N SER A 10 23.40 -6.46 32.91
CA SER A 10 22.32 -7.46 32.90
C SER A 10 21.10 -6.93 32.15
N LEU A 11 20.76 -5.66 32.33
CA LEU A 11 19.65 -5.01 31.63
C LEU A 11 19.90 -4.97 30.11
N ARG A 12 21.12 -4.63 29.68
CA ARG A 12 21.48 -4.65 28.24
C ARG A 12 21.35 -6.04 27.63
N THR A 13 21.84 -7.07 28.32
CA THR A 13 21.72 -8.46 27.87
C THR A 13 20.25 -8.84 27.70
N VAL A 14 19.40 -8.55 28.69
CA VAL A 14 17.98 -8.87 28.62
C VAL A 14 17.30 -8.13 27.45
N LEU A 15 17.54 -6.83 27.30
CA LEU A 15 16.96 -6.01 26.23
C LEU A 15 17.33 -6.51 24.82
N GLN A 16 18.50 -7.14 24.65
CA GLN A 16 18.93 -7.67 23.37
C GLN A 16 18.03 -8.81 22.85
N TYR A 17 17.38 -9.54 23.75
CA TYR A 17 16.51 -10.67 23.42
C TYR A 17 15.01 -10.32 23.50
N ILE A 18 14.65 -9.11 23.92
CA ILE A 18 13.27 -8.64 23.92
C ILE A 18 12.88 -8.19 22.51
N GLU A 19 11.70 -8.63 22.06
CA GLU A 19 11.10 -8.22 20.79
C GLU A 19 10.92 -6.70 20.69
N ALA A 20 11.12 -6.13 19.48
CA ALA A 20 11.21 -4.69 19.24
C ALA A 20 10.02 -3.89 19.80
N ASN A 21 8.78 -4.31 19.52
CA ASN A 21 7.58 -3.59 19.96
C ASN A 21 7.46 -3.56 21.49
N LYS A 22 7.85 -4.65 22.17
CA LYS A 22 7.92 -4.69 23.64
C LYS A 22 8.97 -3.72 24.18
N ARG A 23 10.12 -3.57 23.52
CA ARG A 23 11.16 -2.61 23.91
C ARG A 23 10.67 -1.17 23.82
N PHE A 24 9.98 -0.80 22.74
CA PHE A 24 9.41 0.55 22.61
C PHE A 24 8.42 0.84 23.74
N CYS A 25 7.52 -0.10 24.03
CA CYS A 25 6.55 0.03 25.12
C CYS A 25 7.22 0.17 26.49
N LEU A 26 8.28 -0.62 26.76
CA LEU A 26 9.04 -0.53 28.01
C LEU A 26 9.78 0.81 28.13
N SER A 27 10.45 1.24 27.06
CA SER A 27 11.19 2.51 27.01
C SER A 27 10.28 3.72 27.23
N GLN A 28 9.07 3.69 26.66
CA GLN A 28 8.06 4.73 26.84
C GLN A 28 7.55 4.83 28.30
N ARG A 29 7.42 3.68 29.00
CA ARG A 29 6.87 3.62 30.36
C ARG A 29 7.91 3.76 31.47
N ILE A 30 9.18 3.45 31.18
CA ILE A 30 10.25 3.35 32.18
C ILE A 30 11.46 4.16 31.70
N PRO A 31 11.60 5.43 32.14
CA PRO A 31 12.70 6.30 31.71
C PRO A 31 14.10 5.72 31.95
N ALA A 32 14.29 4.93 33.01
CA ALA A 32 15.57 4.28 33.33
C ALA A 32 16.04 3.26 32.27
N ILE A 33 15.12 2.75 31.44
CA ILE A 33 15.43 1.78 30.37
C ILE A 33 15.79 2.49 29.06
N HIS A 34 15.45 3.78 28.90
CA HIS A 34 15.59 4.50 27.64
C HIS A 34 17.01 4.43 27.06
N PHE A 35 18.03 4.80 27.83
CA PHE A 35 19.42 4.79 27.37
C PHE A 35 19.96 3.36 27.10
N PRO A 36 19.82 2.39 28.03
CA PRO A 36 20.19 0.99 27.76
C PRO A 36 19.50 0.40 26.52
N GLU A 37 18.21 0.73 26.30
CA GLU A 37 17.43 0.26 25.16
C GLU A 37 17.99 0.83 23.84
N LYS A 38 18.37 2.10 23.80
CA LYS A 38 18.93 2.70 22.58
C LYS A 38 20.34 2.22 22.25
N ALA A 39 21.11 1.83 23.27
CA ALA A 39 22.49 1.34 23.13
C ALA A 39 22.59 -0.13 22.65
N VAL A 40 21.51 -0.91 22.76
CA VAL A 40 21.51 -2.32 22.35
C VAL A 40 20.94 -2.46 20.94
N PRO A 41 21.57 -3.24 20.04
CA PRO A 41 21.07 -3.47 18.69
C PRO A 41 19.60 -3.89 18.69
N LEU A 42 18.83 -3.29 17.78
CA LEU A 42 17.42 -3.61 17.58
C LEU A 42 17.31 -4.62 16.43
N LYS A 43 16.53 -5.69 16.64
CA LYS A 43 16.25 -6.71 15.63
C LYS A 43 14.77 -6.68 15.26
N ILE A 44 14.49 -6.54 13.97
CA ILE A 44 13.15 -6.47 13.39
C ILE A 44 13.09 -7.49 12.25
N ASP A 45 12.03 -8.30 12.23
CA ASP A 45 11.80 -9.26 11.15
C ASP A 45 11.20 -8.56 9.92
N TYR A 46 10.18 -7.73 10.13
CA TYR A 46 9.52 -6.99 9.06
C TYR A 46 9.41 -5.50 9.39
N LEU A 47 9.91 -4.64 8.51
CA LEU A 47 9.77 -3.18 8.61
C LEU A 47 9.10 -2.65 7.33
N ARG A 48 8.13 -1.75 7.50
CA ARG A 48 7.54 -0.97 6.42
C ARG A 48 7.16 0.41 6.94
N PHE A 49 7.44 1.43 6.15
CA PHE A 49 6.97 2.79 6.40
C PHE A 49 5.82 3.15 5.46
N THR A 50 4.94 4.04 5.93
CA THR A 50 3.97 4.81 5.15
C THR A 50 4.16 6.30 5.50
N ASP A 51 3.42 7.21 4.87
CA ASP A 51 3.53 8.65 5.17
C ASP A 51 3.20 8.98 6.65
N LEU A 52 2.27 8.22 7.25
CA LEU A 52 1.74 8.47 8.59
C LEU A 52 1.79 7.21 9.48
N GLY A 53 2.62 6.23 9.15
CA GLY A 53 2.65 4.98 9.88
C GLY A 53 3.93 4.17 9.70
N VAL A 54 4.08 3.21 10.59
CA VAL A 54 5.19 2.26 10.59
C VAL A 54 4.71 0.88 11.05
N ASN A 55 5.05 -0.13 10.28
CA ASN A 55 4.78 -1.53 10.59
C ASN A 55 6.08 -2.17 11.08
N ILE A 56 6.05 -2.72 12.28
CA ILE A 56 7.17 -3.42 12.90
C ILE A 56 6.71 -4.81 13.29
N ASN A 57 7.22 -5.81 12.59
CA ASN A 57 6.78 -7.20 12.67
C ASN A 57 5.27 -7.30 12.39
N SER A 58 4.49 -7.83 13.35
CA SER A 58 3.04 -7.96 13.27
C SER A 58 2.27 -6.76 13.85
N THR A 59 2.95 -5.67 14.18
CA THR A 59 2.38 -4.50 14.85
C THR A 59 2.38 -3.30 13.90
N ILE A 60 1.22 -2.67 13.76
CA ILE A 60 0.98 -1.48 12.94
C ILE A 60 0.82 -0.30 13.89
N TYR A 61 1.62 0.73 13.67
CA TYR A 61 1.48 2.04 14.31
C TYR A 61 1.02 3.02 13.24
N GLN A 62 -0.16 3.58 13.39
CA GLN A 62 -0.75 4.47 12.41
C GLN A 62 -1.23 5.76 13.08
N LEU A 63 -0.83 6.90 12.51
CA LEU A 63 -1.26 8.22 12.92
C LEU A 63 -2.39 8.71 12.04
N SER A 64 -3.29 9.45 12.66
CA SER A 64 -4.43 10.06 11.99
C SER A 64 -4.99 11.24 12.73
N LEU A 65 -5.87 11.97 12.05
CA LEU A 65 -6.79 12.86 12.72
C LEU A 65 -7.95 12.07 13.35
N TYR A 66 -8.34 12.45 14.56
CA TYR A 66 -9.59 12.04 15.20
C TYR A 66 -10.46 13.27 15.42
N ARG A 67 -11.75 13.14 15.13
CA ARG A 67 -12.74 14.22 15.29
C ARG A 67 -13.52 14.00 16.58
N ASP A 68 -13.28 14.83 17.57
CA ASP A 68 -14.06 14.84 18.81
C ASP A 68 -15.22 15.82 18.68
N PHE A 69 -16.36 15.33 18.17
CA PHE A 69 -17.53 16.15 17.88
C PHE A 69 -18.10 16.81 19.13
N HIS A 70 -18.50 18.09 19.00
CA HIS A 70 -19.10 18.83 20.10
C HIS A 70 -20.48 18.29 20.44
N GLN A 71 -20.91 18.52 21.68
CA GLN A 71 -22.21 18.03 22.15
C GLN A 71 -23.36 18.65 21.34
N GLY A 72 -24.23 17.82 20.79
CA GLY A 72 -25.38 18.24 19.98
C GLY A 72 -25.19 18.08 18.47
N GLU A 73 -23.98 17.73 18.01
CA GLU A 73 -23.74 17.38 16.61
C GLU A 73 -24.26 15.98 16.30
N GLU A 74 -24.99 15.83 15.18
CA GLU A 74 -25.53 14.55 14.73
C GLU A 74 -24.45 13.72 14.03
N VAL A 75 -23.78 12.82 14.74
CA VAL A 75 -22.68 12.01 14.18
C VAL A 75 -23.23 10.77 13.49
N VAL A 76 -22.99 10.64 12.18
CA VAL A 76 -23.33 9.42 11.42
C VAL A 76 -22.35 8.30 11.76
N ASP A 77 -22.85 7.07 11.85
CA ASP A 77 -22.05 5.85 12.06
C ASP A 77 -20.83 5.76 11.13
N SER A 78 -20.94 6.19 9.88
CA SER A 78 -19.82 6.22 8.93
C SER A 78 -18.66 7.10 9.41
N PHE A 79 -18.92 8.26 10.04
CA PHE A 79 -17.86 9.12 10.59
C PHE A 79 -17.27 8.57 11.86
N GLN A 80 -18.09 7.90 12.67
CA GLN A 80 -17.60 7.20 13.85
C GLN A 80 -16.73 6.00 13.43
N LYS A 81 -17.11 5.26 12.38
CA LYS A 81 -16.27 4.21 11.78
C LYS A 81 -14.99 4.77 11.16
N GLU A 82 -15.02 5.92 10.49
CA GLU A 82 -13.79 6.59 10.02
C GLU A 82 -12.88 6.97 11.20
N ASN A 83 -13.46 7.39 12.34
CA ASN A 83 -12.73 7.71 13.56
C ASN A 83 -12.14 6.45 14.24
N ASP A 84 -12.86 5.33 14.23
CA ASP A 84 -12.56 4.11 15.01
C ASP A 84 -11.91 2.98 14.16
N GLU A 85 -12.48 2.62 13.01
CA GLU A 85 -12.14 1.40 12.26
C GLU A 85 -11.04 1.60 11.20
N ASP A 86 -10.87 2.79 10.65
CA ASP A 86 -10.10 2.99 9.41
C ASP A 86 -8.57 3.04 9.60
N CYS A 87 -8.07 2.61 10.77
CA CYS A 87 -6.72 2.95 11.22
C CYS A 87 -6.44 4.46 11.06
N GLY A 88 -7.48 5.29 10.98
CA GLY A 88 -7.35 6.73 10.82
C GLY A 88 -6.85 7.20 9.45
N GLY A 89 -7.65 7.00 8.41
CA GLY A 89 -7.38 7.53 7.05
C GLY A 89 -7.54 9.05 6.89
N LEU A 90 -7.86 9.79 7.95
CA LEU A 90 -8.03 11.24 7.90
C LEU A 90 -6.68 11.95 8.00
N ASN A 91 -6.32 12.66 6.93
CA ASN A 91 -5.19 13.59 6.92
C ASN A 91 -5.53 14.85 7.74
N ASP A 92 -4.54 15.73 7.88
CA ASP A 92 -4.71 17.05 8.48
C ASP A 92 -5.90 17.80 7.85
N LEU A 93 -6.62 18.58 8.66
CA LEU A 93 -7.66 19.50 8.19
C LEU A 93 -7.24 20.96 8.42
N ASP A 94 -7.77 21.86 7.61
CA ASP A 94 -7.64 23.30 7.83
C ASP A 94 -8.69 23.81 8.84
N LYS A 95 -8.67 25.11 9.12
CA LYS A 95 -9.59 25.74 10.10
C LYS A 95 -11.07 25.67 9.72
N PHE A 96 -11.40 25.35 8.47
CA PHE A 96 -12.76 25.23 7.97
C PHE A 96 -13.16 23.77 7.77
N GLY A 97 -12.23 22.82 7.75
CA GLY A 97 -12.48 21.40 7.62
C GLY A 97 -12.11 20.83 6.25
N PHE A 98 -11.40 21.57 5.40
CA PHE A 98 -10.84 21.04 4.15
C PHE A 98 -9.58 20.24 4.42
N GLN A 99 -9.35 19.20 3.63
CA GLN A 99 -8.15 18.38 3.74
C GLN A 99 -6.89 19.20 3.46
N VAL A 100 -5.85 19.01 4.25
CA VAL A 100 -4.52 19.57 4.00
C VAL A 100 -3.64 18.44 3.47
N PRO A 101 -3.07 18.58 2.27
CA PRO A 101 -2.14 17.59 1.75
C PRO A 101 -0.96 17.40 2.70
N ILE A 102 -0.50 16.17 2.85
CA ILE A 102 0.69 15.87 3.65
C ILE A 102 1.86 16.66 3.05
N ASN A 103 2.49 17.51 3.86
CA ASN A 103 3.59 18.34 3.40
C ASN A 103 4.81 17.47 3.14
N ARG A 104 5.11 17.12 1.89
CA ARG A 104 6.27 16.30 1.50
C ARG A 104 7.56 17.10 1.29
N THR A 105 7.53 18.44 1.39
CA THR A 105 8.67 19.32 1.13
C THR A 105 9.36 19.82 2.40
N ASP A 106 8.67 19.78 3.55
CA ASP A 106 9.26 20.02 4.88
C ASP A 106 10.19 18.87 5.27
N LEU A 107 11.41 18.87 4.75
CA LEU A 107 12.42 17.84 4.99
C LEU A 107 13.46 18.32 5.99
N VAL A 108 13.86 17.43 6.89
CA VAL A 108 15.01 17.62 7.79
C VAL A 108 16.10 16.58 7.51
N PRO A 109 17.35 16.81 7.95
CA PRO A 109 18.43 15.84 7.75
C PRO A 109 18.04 14.43 8.23
N GLY A 110 18.31 13.43 7.39
CA GLY A 110 17.97 12.02 7.64
C GLY A 110 16.64 11.55 7.03
N GLU A 111 15.74 12.46 6.66
CA GLU A 111 14.50 12.10 5.97
C GLU A 111 14.74 11.81 4.49
N VAL A 112 13.95 10.88 3.93
CA VAL A 112 14.09 10.42 2.54
C VAL A 112 12.76 10.51 1.81
N VAL A 113 12.78 11.02 0.58
CA VAL A 113 11.60 11.16 -0.28
C VAL A 113 11.65 10.14 -1.39
N PHE A 114 10.54 9.43 -1.61
CA PHE A 114 10.31 8.61 -2.80
C PHE A 114 9.20 9.19 -3.66
N GLY A 115 9.41 9.12 -4.98
CA GLY A 115 8.43 9.54 -5.98
C GLY A 115 8.31 11.06 -6.10
N GLN A 116 7.29 11.50 -6.83
CA GLN A 116 7.03 12.92 -7.05
C GLN A 116 6.19 13.51 -5.91
N VAL A 117 6.41 14.79 -5.63
CA VAL A 117 5.49 15.58 -4.81
C VAL A 117 4.30 15.95 -5.70
N ILE A 118 3.31 15.06 -5.78
CA ILE A 118 2.06 15.33 -6.50
C ILE A 118 1.28 16.38 -5.70
N ASN A 119 1.31 17.63 -6.17
CA ASN A 119 0.51 18.74 -5.62
C ASN A 119 -0.88 18.83 -6.27
N GLU A 120 -1.10 18.09 -7.36
CA GLU A 120 -2.36 18.09 -8.09
C GLU A 120 -3.26 16.97 -7.58
N ASN A 121 -4.32 17.37 -6.89
CA ASN A 121 -5.30 16.45 -6.39
C ASN A 121 -6.47 16.39 -7.37
N ARG A 122 -6.53 15.33 -8.18
CA ARG A 122 -7.73 14.97 -8.96
C ARG A 122 -8.78 14.26 -8.08
N ASN A 123 -8.82 14.54 -6.77
CA ASN A 123 -9.65 13.83 -5.80
C ASN A 123 -11.16 14.04 -5.96
N PHE A 124 -11.59 15.00 -6.79
CA PHE A 124 -12.99 15.04 -7.18
C PHE A 124 -13.24 14.03 -8.29
N GLU A 125 -13.59 12.82 -7.89
CA GLU A 125 -14.12 11.78 -8.77
C GLU A 125 -15.64 11.74 -8.58
N PRO A 126 -16.43 12.31 -9.52
CA PRO A 126 -17.88 12.28 -9.45
C PRO A 126 -18.39 10.84 -9.45
N ASN A 127 -19.43 10.57 -8.67
CA ASN A 127 -20.09 9.25 -8.54
C ASN A 127 -19.31 8.19 -7.74
N ASP A 128 -18.16 8.54 -7.19
CA ASP A 128 -17.54 7.76 -6.12
C ASP A 128 -18.23 8.00 -4.78
N ARG A 129 -17.83 7.23 -3.75
CA ARG A 129 -18.36 7.38 -2.39
C ARG A 129 -18.26 8.85 -1.95
N PRO A 130 -19.34 9.47 -1.46
CA PRO A 130 -19.25 10.79 -0.83
C PRO A 130 -18.38 10.61 0.41
N SER A 131 -17.11 10.92 0.28
CA SER A 131 -16.18 10.98 1.39
C SER A 131 -16.14 12.43 1.86
N PHE A 132 -16.15 12.62 3.18
CA PHE A 132 -15.93 13.92 3.82
C PHE A 132 -14.78 14.63 3.11
N PRO A 133 -14.94 15.90 2.71
CA PRO A 133 -14.41 16.35 1.44
C PRO A 133 -12.89 16.15 1.43
N LYS A 134 -12.45 15.20 0.62
CA LYS A 134 -11.02 14.91 0.34
C LYS A 134 -10.35 16.01 -0.47
N SER A 135 -11.05 17.12 -0.68
CA SER A 135 -10.52 18.25 -1.41
C SER A 135 -9.82 19.19 -0.44
N HIS A 136 -8.61 19.57 -0.82
CA HIS A 136 -7.93 20.72 -0.27
C HIS A 136 -8.32 22.03 -1.00
N GLN A 137 -9.14 21.93 -2.06
CA GLN A 137 -9.53 23.06 -2.89
C GLN A 137 -10.71 23.79 -2.26
N GLN A 138 -10.39 24.79 -1.45
CA GLN A 138 -11.37 25.64 -0.78
C GLN A 138 -12.37 26.33 -1.73
N ASN A 139 -12.00 26.61 -2.99
CA ASN A 139 -12.82 27.31 -4.00
C ASN A 139 -13.41 26.38 -5.08
N ASP A 140 -13.50 25.06 -4.83
CA ASP A 140 -14.03 24.12 -5.83
C ASP A 140 -15.56 24.23 -5.93
N GLU A 141 -16.01 25.22 -6.73
CA GLU A 141 -17.43 25.45 -6.99
C GLU A 141 -18.09 24.29 -7.73
N ARG A 142 -17.33 23.52 -8.52
CA ARG A 142 -17.86 22.32 -9.21
C ARG A 142 -18.26 21.26 -8.20
N MET A 143 -17.35 20.94 -7.27
CA MET A 143 -17.61 19.99 -6.18
C MET A 143 -18.75 20.45 -5.29
N ARG A 144 -18.73 21.73 -4.89
CA ARG A 144 -19.79 22.32 -4.07
C ARG A 144 -21.17 22.16 -4.73
N ARG A 145 -21.30 22.59 -5.99
CA ARG A 145 -22.55 22.49 -6.76
C ARG A 145 -23.02 21.06 -6.94
N TYR A 146 -22.07 20.14 -7.18
CA TYR A 146 -22.37 18.72 -7.26
C TYR A 146 -23.01 18.21 -5.97
N TYR A 147 -22.44 18.52 -4.80
CA TYR A 147 -23.02 18.12 -3.51
C TYR A 147 -24.35 18.83 -3.22
N GLU A 148 -24.49 20.13 -3.51
CA GLU A 148 -25.74 20.89 -3.36
C GLU A 148 -26.88 20.26 -4.19
N LYS A 149 -26.60 19.92 -5.46
CA LYS A 149 -27.59 19.30 -6.35
C LYS A 149 -27.97 17.89 -5.95
N HIS A 150 -27.02 17.06 -5.48
CA HIS A 150 -27.37 15.77 -4.91
C HIS A 150 -28.21 15.94 -3.65
N LEU A 151 -27.84 16.86 -2.76
CA LEU A 151 -28.56 17.08 -1.50
C LEU A 151 -30.01 17.49 -1.77
N GLU A 152 -30.24 18.40 -2.72
CA GLU A 152 -31.56 18.84 -3.17
C GLU A 152 -32.42 17.65 -3.64
N ILE A 153 -31.91 16.84 -4.57
CA ILE A 153 -32.67 15.70 -5.14
C ILE A 153 -32.98 14.65 -4.07
N TYR A 154 -32.00 14.30 -3.21
CA TYR A 154 -32.21 13.33 -2.15
C TYR A 154 -33.24 13.83 -1.12
N GLN A 155 -33.24 15.12 -0.79
CA GLN A 155 -34.25 15.71 0.11
C GLN A 155 -35.65 15.65 -0.49
N ILE A 156 -35.80 15.98 -1.77
CA ILE A 156 -37.09 15.87 -2.47
C ILE A 156 -37.58 14.41 -2.47
N ALA A 157 -36.68 13.46 -2.78
CA ALA A 157 -37.00 12.04 -2.75
C ALA A 157 -37.45 11.56 -1.37
N LEU A 158 -36.78 12.00 -0.30
CA LEU A 158 -37.14 11.66 1.07
C LEU A 158 -38.49 12.28 1.46
N MET A 159 -38.73 13.56 1.15
CA MET A 159 -40.00 14.22 1.46
C MET A 159 -41.18 13.52 0.78
N ARG A 160 -41.10 13.25 -0.53
CA ARG A 160 -42.17 12.54 -1.27
C ARG A 160 -42.48 11.17 -0.67
N ARG A 161 -41.45 10.49 -0.15
CA ARG A 161 -41.62 9.18 0.47
C ARG A 161 -42.33 9.25 1.81
N LEU A 162 -41.95 10.21 2.65
CA LEU A 162 -42.61 10.44 3.94
C LEU A 162 -44.08 10.85 3.74
N GLU A 163 -44.39 11.61 2.70
CA GLU A 163 -45.77 11.99 2.33
C GLU A 163 -46.61 10.80 1.84
N GLN A 164 -46.00 9.84 1.13
CA GLN A 164 -46.68 8.66 0.59
C GLN A 164 -46.91 7.54 1.62
N GLY A 165 -46.43 7.72 2.85
CA GLY A 165 -46.44 6.71 3.91
C GLY A 165 -45.32 5.71 3.68
N ASP A 166 -44.24 5.82 4.46
CA ASP A 166 -42.99 5.07 4.31
C ASP A 166 -43.27 3.57 4.11
N PRO A 167 -43.10 3.02 2.90
CA PRO A 167 -43.29 1.60 2.71
C PRO A 167 -42.12 0.90 3.42
N GLU A 168 -42.40 0.12 4.47
CA GLU A 168 -41.40 -0.76 5.09
C GLU A 168 -40.70 -1.56 3.99
N ARG A 169 -39.45 -1.21 3.69
CA ARG A 169 -38.62 -1.86 2.66
C ARG A 169 -37.32 -2.29 3.32
N GLU A 170 -37.25 -3.58 3.63
CA GLU A 170 -36.06 -4.21 4.23
C GLU A 170 -34.97 -4.57 3.22
N GLU A 171 -35.20 -4.41 1.92
CA GLU A 171 -34.23 -4.81 0.90
C GLU A 171 -32.96 -3.97 1.00
N THR A 172 -31.92 -4.60 1.53
CA THR A 172 -30.55 -4.09 1.57
C THR A 172 -30.03 -4.10 0.14
N PRO A 173 -29.48 -2.98 -0.39
CA PRO A 173 -28.88 -2.97 -1.72
C PRO A 173 -27.84 -4.09 -1.84
N THR A 174 -27.85 -4.81 -2.97
CA THR A 174 -26.94 -5.96 -3.22
C THR A 174 -25.46 -5.59 -3.16
N ARG A 175 -25.14 -4.29 -3.27
CA ARG A 175 -23.82 -3.71 -3.01
C ARG A 175 -23.84 -3.03 -1.65
N ALA A 176 -23.39 -3.73 -0.61
CA ALA A 176 -23.06 -3.09 0.67
C ALA A 176 -21.94 -2.05 0.45
N PHE A 177 -21.97 -0.96 1.22
CA PHE A 177 -21.09 0.24 1.27
C PHE A 177 -21.59 1.48 0.49
N PRO A 178 -21.46 2.71 1.04
CA PRO A 178 -22.25 3.88 0.63
C PRO A 178 -21.69 4.53 -0.64
N TRP A 179 -22.07 3.98 -1.79
CA TRP A 179 -21.82 4.60 -3.10
C TRP A 179 -22.91 5.61 -3.41
N MET A 180 -22.57 6.83 -3.84
CA MET A 180 -23.57 7.74 -4.39
C MET A 180 -24.15 7.15 -5.68
N ILE A 181 -25.46 7.25 -5.84
CA ILE A 181 -26.11 6.95 -7.11
C ILE A 181 -25.65 7.98 -8.15
N ARG A 182 -25.19 7.50 -9.32
CA ARG A 182 -24.84 8.36 -10.46
C ARG A 182 -26.10 9.02 -11.02
N LEU A 183 -26.32 10.30 -10.66
CA LEU A 183 -27.46 11.10 -11.12
C LEU A 183 -27.14 11.99 -12.32
N PHE A 184 -25.86 12.26 -12.57
CA PHE A 184 -25.42 13.20 -13.60
C PHE A 184 -24.46 12.51 -14.58
N THR A 185 -24.67 12.82 -15.86
CA THR A 185 -23.80 12.47 -16.98
C THR A 185 -22.49 13.25 -16.92
N ASP A 186 -21.49 12.80 -17.67
CA ASP A 186 -20.18 13.47 -17.68
C ASP A 186 -20.27 14.89 -18.25
N ASP A 187 -21.17 15.13 -19.20
CA ASP A 187 -21.45 16.45 -19.78
C ASP A 187 -22.10 17.41 -18.76
N GLU A 188 -23.10 16.96 -18.00
CA GLU A 188 -23.69 17.74 -16.91
C GLU A 188 -22.64 18.08 -15.84
N LEU A 189 -21.77 17.13 -15.51
CA LEU A 189 -20.68 17.33 -14.54
C LEU A 189 -19.63 18.33 -15.03
N LEU A 190 -19.34 18.35 -16.34
CA LEU A 190 -18.48 19.36 -16.95
C LEU A 190 -19.14 20.74 -16.90
N ALA A 191 -20.44 20.82 -17.18
CA ALA A 191 -21.19 22.06 -17.15
C ALA A 191 -21.26 22.69 -15.75
N MET A 192 -21.26 21.89 -14.67
CA MET A 192 -21.20 22.38 -13.28
C MET A 192 -19.97 23.26 -12.98
N ALA A 193 -18.87 23.10 -13.73
CA ALA A 193 -17.67 23.93 -13.60
C ALA A 193 -17.81 25.31 -14.26
N GLY A 194 -18.84 25.52 -15.08
CA GLY A 194 -19.10 26.78 -15.77
C GLY A 194 -19.63 27.88 -14.83
N PRO A 195 -19.63 29.15 -15.27
CA PRO A 195 -20.11 30.27 -14.43
C PRO A 195 -21.62 30.24 -14.20
N VAL A 196 -22.38 29.59 -15.10
CA VAL A 196 -23.85 29.57 -15.08
C VAL A 196 -24.36 28.45 -14.18
N ARG A 197 -25.32 28.75 -13.30
CA ARG A 197 -26.08 27.74 -12.55
C ARG A 197 -27.11 27.11 -13.49
N GLN A 198 -26.97 25.82 -13.75
CA GLN A 198 -27.98 25.04 -14.48
C GLN A 198 -29.01 24.51 -13.48
N GLU A 199 -30.25 24.96 -13.63
CA GLU A 199 -31.40 24.41 -12.93
C GLU A 199 -31.93 23.22 -13.73
N LEU A 200 -32.43 22.20 -13.03
CA LEU A 200 -33.05 21.05 -13.66
C LEU A 200 -34.47 21.44 -14.08
N THR A 201 -34.86 21.04 -15.29
CA THR A 201 -36.27 21.07 -15.70
C THR A 201 -37.09 20.08 -14.86
N GLU A 202 -38.41 20.26 -14.81
CA GLU A 202 -39.30 19.33 -14.10
C GLU A 202 -39.16 17.90 -14.63
N GLU A 203 -39.02 17.74 -15.96
CA GLU A 203 -38.85 16.43 -16.60
C GLU A 203 -37.53 15.74 -16.17
N GLU A 204 -36.41 16.47 -16.20
CA GLU A 204 -35.10 15.95 -15.76
C GLU A 204 -35.10 15.62 -14.27
N LEU A 205 -35.79 16.42 -13.45
CA LEU A 205 -35.92 16.14 -12.02
C LEU A 205 -36.70 14.85 -11.78
N GLU A 206 -37.82 14.63 -12.46
CA GLU A 206 -38.59 13.38 -12.35
C GLU A 206 -37.78 12.16 -12.81
N GLU A 207 -37.02 12.29 -13.90
CA GLU A 207 -36.14 11.21 -14.37
C GLU A 207 -35.09 10.83 -13.30
N LYS A 208 -34.45 11.82 -12.68
CA LYS A 208 -33.47 11.58 -11.60
C LYS A 208 -34.13 11.01 -10.35
N LEU A 209 -35.34 11.47 -10.00
CA LEU A 209 -36.09 10.97 -8.85
C LEU A 209 -36.53 9.51 -9.02
N ALA A 210 -36.84 9.07 -10.25
CA ALA A 210 -37.24 7.70 -10.54
C ALA A 210 -36.19 6.65 -10.13
N VAL A 211 -34.91 7.04 -10.05
CA VAL A 211 -33.83 6.13 -9.61
C VAL A 211 -33.98 5.75 -8.12
N PHE A 212 -34.53 6.63 -7.29
CA PHE A 212 -34.70 6.38 -5.86
C PHE A 212 -35.86 5.44 -5.52
N THR A 213 -36.71 5.10 -6.50
CA THR A 213 -37.88 4.22 -6.30
C THR A 213 -37.50 2.84 -5.75
N ARG A 214 -36.24 2.41 -5.87
CA ARG A 214 -35.73 1.10 -5.40
C ARG A 214 -34.81 1.21 -4.17
N VAL A 215 -34.69 2.38 -3.58
CA VAL A 215 -33.73 2.68 -2.50
C VAL A 215 -34.47 2.81 -1.17
N PRO A 216 -33.99 2.22 -0.06
CA PRO A 216 -34.66 2.32 1.24
C PRO A 216 -34.55 3.72 1.85
N THR A 217 -35.46 4.06 2.77
CA THR A 217 -35.54 5.38 3.42
C THR A 217 -34.31 5.72 4.24
N TRP A 218 -33.81 4.77 5.04
CA TRP A 218 -32.58 4.96 5.83
C TRP A 218 -31.36 5.33 4.97
N TYR A 219 -31.30 4.85 3.73
CA TYR A 219 -30.20 5.17 2.82
C TYR A 219 -30.28 6.62 2.35
N LEU A 220 -31.49 7.12 2.07
CA LEU A 220 -31.67 8.55 1.73
C LEU A 220 -31.24 9.42 2.90
N GLU A 221 -31.68 9.11 4.11
CA GLU A 221 -31.29 9.83 5.33
C GLU A 221 -29.77 9.82 5.53
N MET A 222 -29.14 8.64 5.44
CA MET A 222 -27.69 8.49 5.55
C MET A 222 -26.93 9.35 4.53
N ILE A 223 -27.33 9.34 3.25
CA ILE A 223 -26.65 10.14 2.21
C ILE A 223 -26.91 11.63 2.39
N ILE A 224 -28.12 12.05 2.79
CA ILE A 224 -28.42 13.44 3.11
C ILE A 224 -27.51 13.95 4.22
N THR A 225 -27.37 13.20 5.31
CA THR A 225 -26.49 13.61 6.41
C THR A 225 -25.04 13.65 5.95
N LEU A 226 -24.57 12.67 5.19
CA LEU A 226 -23.22 12.63 4.62
C LEU A 226 -22.92 13.83 3.68
N LEU A 227 -23.87 14.19 2.81
CA LEU A 227 -23.76 15.36 1.93
C LEU A 227 -23.74 16.69 2.71
N ARG A 228 -24.54 16.82 3.78
CA ARG A 228 -24.49 18.00 4.67
C ARG A 228 -23.10 18.17 5.28
N TYR A 229 -22.51 17.07 5.74
CA TYR A 229 -21.13 17.07 6.24
C TYR A 229 -20.10 17.39 5.14
N CYS A 230 -20.29 16.91 3.91
CA CYS A 230 -19.43 17.28 2.78
C CYS A 230 -19.50 18.77 2.43
N LEU A 231 -20.65 19.40 2.63
CA LEU A 231 -20.85 20.84 2.41
C LEU A 231 -20.38 21.69 3.59
N GLN A 232 -20.28 21.12 4.78
CA GLN A 232 -19.94 21.84 6.01
C GLN A 232 -18.65 22.68 5.89
N PRO A 233 -17.54 22.21 5.28
CA PRO A 233 -16.36 23.06 5.12
C PRO A 233 -16.58 24.31 4.26
N PHE A 234 -17.43 24.21 3.23
CA PHE A 234 -17.82 25.36 2.42
C PHE A 234 -18.64 26.36 3.24
N ASP A 235 -19.58 25.87 4.06
CA ASP A 235 -20.40 26.70 4.95
C ASP A 235 -19.58 27.36 6.06
N CYS A 236 -18.67 26.61 6.68
CA CYS A 236 -17.75 27.11 7.69
C CYS A 236 -16.86 28.21 7.10
N ARG A 237 -16.39 28.04 5.87
CA ARG A 237 -15.61 29.05 5.17
C ARG A 237 -16.42 30.29 4.80
N HIS A 238 -17.59 30.10 4.20
CA HIS A 238 -18.46 31.20 3.76
C HIS A 238 -18.91 32.07 4.93
N ASN A 239 -19.25 31.45 6.06
CA ASN A 239 -19.76 32.11 7.25
C ASN A 239 -18.70 32.36 8.33
N ASN A 240 -17.44 32.00 8.08
CA ASN A 240 -16.33 32.04 9.05
C ASN A 240 -16.67 31.37 10.41
N ARG A 241 -17.34 30.21 10.36
CA ARG A 241 -17.70 29.42 11.55
C ARG A 241 -16.54 28.53 11.99
N PRO A 242 -16.41 28.23 13.29
CA PRO A 242 -15.46 27.23 13.78
C PRO A 242 -15.84 25.81 13.32
N LEU A 243 -14.92 24.87 13.51
CA LEU A 243 -15.18 23.45 13.31
C LEU A 243 -16.23 22.95 14.32
N PRO A 244 -17.11 22.01 13.93
CA PRO A 244 -18.09 21.36 14.82
C PRO A 244 -17.46 20.30 15.74
N PHE A 245 -16.15 20.10 15.64
CA PHE A 245 -15.40 19.10 16.39
C PHE A 245 -14.05 19.68 16.82
N THR A 246 -13.50 19.08 17.86
CA THR A 246 -12.13 19.33 18.29
C THR A 246 -11.21 18.31 17.60
N PRO A 247 -10.25 18.75 16.77
CA PRO A 247 -9.29 17.83 16.15
C PRO A 247 -8.31 17.30 17.20
N LEU A 248 -8.05 15.99 17.17
CA LEU A 248 -7.04 15.31 17.98
C LEU A 248 -6.11 14.50 17.07
N ILE A 249 -4.85 14.32 17.48
CA ILE A 249 -3.93 13.37 16.85
C ILE A 249 -4.19 12.01 17.50
N GLN A 250 -4.57 11.02 16.71
CA GLN A 250 -4.78 9.66 17.14
C GLN A 250 -3.60 8.78 16.70
N LEU A 251 -3.05 8.01 17.62
CA LEU A 251 -2.12 6.93 17.37
C LEU A 251 -2.85 5.60 17.61
N THR A 252 -3.10 4.86 16.53
CA THR A 252 -3.68 3.53 16.56
C THR A 252 -2.57 2.50 16.51
N ILE A 253 -2.50 1.64 17.54
CA ILE A 253 -1.55 0.53 17.63
C ILE A 253 -2.32 -0.77 17.52
N LYS A 254 -2.16 -1.45 16.39
CA LYS A 254 -2.85 -2.70 16.08
C LYS A 254 -1.86 -3.83 15.99
N ARG A 255 -2.08 -4.88 16.77
CA ARG A 255 -1.31 -6.13 16.68
C ARG A 255 -2.23 -7.23 16.21
N LYS A 256 -1.70 -8.13 15.37
CA LYS A 256 -2.42 -9.33 14.97
C LYS A 256 -2.94 -10.06 16.23
N ASP A 257 -4.23 -10.38 16.24
CA ASP A 257 -4.92 -11.14 17.29
C ASP A 257 -5.04 -10.44 18.67
N GLN A 258 -4.93 -9.10 18.73
CA GLN A 258 -5.15 -8.33 19.95
C GLN A 258 -6.12 -7.16 19.73
N VAL A 259 -6.78 -6.75 20.81
CA VAL A 259 -7.59 -5.52 20.85
C VAL A 259 -6.69 -4.34 20.49
N GLU A 260 -7.20 -3.46 19.65
CA GLU A 260 -6.49 -2.25 19.27
C GLU A 260 -6.26 -1.35 20.49
N ARG A 261 -5.12 -0.67 20.51
CA ARG A 261 -4.83 0.35 21.50
C ARG A 261 -4.84 1.70 20.81
N ILE A 262 -5.68 2.59 21.30
CA ILE A 262 -5.84 3.95 20.80
C ILE A 262 -5.27 4.92 21.84
N GLU A 263 -4.42 5.83 21.39
CA GLU A 263 -3.94 6.98 22.17
C GLU A 263 -4.33 8.26 21.42
N ARG A 264 -4.89 9.24 22.13
CA ARG A 264 -5.32 10.52 21.54
C ARG A 264 -4.60 11.67 22.21
N TYR A 265 -4.13 12.61 21.40
CA TYR A 265 -3.34 13.75 21.83
C TYR A 265 -3.93 15.06 21.28
N PRO A 266 -3.78 16.19 21.98
CA PRO A 266 -4.19 17.48 21.43
C PRO A 266 -3.52 17.76 20.09
N TYR A 267 -4.26 18.32 19.14
CA TYR A 267 -3.74 18.67 17.82
C TYR A 267 -2.88 19.95 17.88
N THR A 268 -1.62 19.79 18.31
CA THR A 268 -0.66 20.90 18.43
C THR A 268 0.36 20.96 17.29
N MET A 269 0.31 20.00 16.36
CA MET A 269 1.23 19.87 15.22
C MET A 269 0.54 19.12 14.09
N LYS A 270 1.09 19.23 12.87
CA LYS A 270 0.60 18.45 11.72
C LYS A 270 0.96 16.98 11.84
N LEU A 271 0.21 16.10 11.17
CA LEU A 271 0.41 14.65 11.28
C LEU A 271 1.80 14.22 10.81
N HIS A 272 2.39 14.88 9.81
CA HIS A 272 3.76 14.58 9.37
C HIS A 272 4.82 14.91 10.44
N GLU A 273 4.60 15.96 11.24
CA GLU A 273 5.46 16.28 12.39
C GLU A 273 5.28 15.26 13.53
N ALA A 274 4.04 14.81 13.77
CA ALA A 274 3.76 13.74 14.71
C ALA A 274 4.44 12.42 14.27
N MET A 275 4.46 12.13 12.97
CA MET A 275 5.17 10.99 12.40
C MET A 275 6.68 11.09 12.64
N ARG A 276 7.26 12.29 12.44
CA ARG A 276 8.68 12.56 12.77
C ARG A 276 8.97 12.27 14.25
N LYS A 277 8.10 12.69 15.18
CA LYS A 277 8.23 12.38 16.61
C LYS A 277 8.12 10.88 16.91
N LEU A 278 7.19 10.18 16.27
CA LEU A 278 7.01 8.74 16.43
C LEU A 278 8.24 7.96 15.95
N SER A 279 8.75 8.29 14.77
CA SER A 279 9.99 7.70 14.24
C SER A 279 11.19 7.98 15.15
N TRP A 280 11.31 9.20 15.66
CA TRP A 280 12.38 9.56 16.61
C TRP A 280 12.27 8.76 17.91
N LEU A 281 11.07 8.59 18.46
CA LEU A 281 10.84 7.77 19.66
C LEU A 281 11.31 6.33 19.44
N MET A 282 11.07 5.75 18.26
CA MET A 282 11.44 4.36 17.96
C MET A 282 12.94 4.20 17.64
N PHE A 283 13.46 5.04 16.75
CA PHE A 283 14.77 4.84 16.12
C PHE A 283 15.81 5.92 16.46
N GLY A 284 15.38 7.11 16.90
CA GLY A 284 16.27 8.22 17.22
C GLY A 284 17.16 7.93 18.43
N GLY A 285 18.37 8.49 18.41
CA GLY A 285 19.37 8.36 19.49
C GLY A 285 20.02 6.98 19.59
N ARG A 286 19.81 6.07 18.62
CA ARG A 286 20.50 4.78 18.56
C ARG A 286 21.89 4.95 17.93
N THR A 287 22.90 4.39 18.58
CA THR A 287 24.27 4.34 18.04
C THR A 287 24.55 3.03 17.30
N SER A 288 23.79 1.97 17.60
CA SER A 288 23.92 0.67 16.95
C SER A 288 23.06 0.56 15.70
N VAL A 289 23.58 -0.09 14.66
CA VAL A 289 22.84 -0.43 13.43
C VAL A 289 21.60 -1.27 13.76
N VAL A 290 20.45 -0.87 13.22
CA VAL A 290 19.20 -1.62 13.33
C VAL A 290 19.22 -2.78 12.34
N HIS A 291 18.96 -3.99 12.82
CA HIS A 291 18.97 -5.19 11.98
C HIS A 291 17.54 -5.51 11.54
N VAL A 292 17.30 -5.46 10.24
CA VAL A 292 16.00 -5.74 9.63
C VAL A 292 16.15 -6.96 8.72
N HIS A 293 15.30 -7.98 8.89
CA HIS A 293 15.29 -9.11 7.95
C HIS A 293 14.67 -8.67 6.61
N LYS A 294 13.42 -8.20 6.63
CA LYS A 294 12.69 -7.73 5.45
C LYS A 294 12.29 -6.26 5.58
N PHE A 295 12.74 -5.42 4.65
CA PHE A 295 12.37 -4.00 4.57
C PHE A 295 11.57 -3.73 3.30
N SER A 296 10.34 -3.21 3.43
CA SER A 296 9.40 -3.11 2.30
C SER A 296 8.84 -1.70 2.12
N PHE A 297 8.87 -1.23 0.88
CA PHE A 297 8.37 0.08 0.47
C PHE A 297 7.31 -0.04 -0.63
N ARG A 298 6.04 -0.17 -0.23
CA ARG A 298 4.89 -0.46 -1.13
C ARG A 298 4.06 0.74 -1.58
N LEU A 299 4.59 1.95 -1.44
CA LEU A 299 3.92 3.16 -1.87
C LEU A 299 4.78 3.82 -2.92
N ARG A 300 4.20 4.17 -4.07
CA ARG A 300 4.86 4.93 -5.16
C ARG A 300 5.44 6.25 -4.64
N ASN A 301 4.64 6.99 -3.88
CA ASN A 301 5.04 8.27 -3.27
C ASN A 301 4.99 8.16 -1.75
N VAL A 302 6.10 8.40 -1.07
CA VAL A 302 6.17 8.39 0.40
C VAL A 302 7.34 9.23 0.90
N VAL A 303 7.15 9.92 2.03
CA VAL A 303 8.27 10.55 2.75
C VAL A 303 8.57 9.78 4.02
N LEU A 304 9.77 9.21 4.06
CA LEU A 304 10.29 8.51 5.21
C LEU A 304 10.79 9.53 6.24
N ARG A 305 9.99 9.77 7.28
CA ARG A 305 10.29 10.68 8.40
C ARG A 305 11.29 10.07 9.37
N ASN A 306 12.45 9.65 8.86
CA ASN A 306 13.47 8.97 9.64
C ASN A 306 14.29 9.94 10.49
N PRO A 307 14.74 9.53 11.69
CA PRO A 307 15.67 10.32 12.46
C PRO A 307 17.05 10.38 11.79
N GLU A 308 17.73 11.51 11.95
CA GLU A 308 19.11 11.69 11.52
C GLU A 308 20.03 10.61 12.11
N GLY A 309 20.95 10.10 11.28
CA GLY A 309 21.94 9.09 11.67
C GLY A 309 21.40 7.65 11.73
N LEU A 310 20.14 7.40 11.40
CA LEU A 310 19.60 6.03 11.34
C LEU A 310 20.33 5.18 10.30
N LYS A 311 20.94 4.08 10.76
CA LYS A 311 21.53 3.04 9.91
C LYS A 311 20.82 1.72 10.07
N ILE A 312 20.46 1.10 8.95
CA ILE A 312 19.72 -0.16 8.87
C ILE A 312 20.51 -1.18 8.08
N ARG A 313 20.81 -2.32 8.71
CA ARG A 313 21.27 -3.53 8.01
C ARG A 313 20.06 -4.32 7.53
N VAL A 314 19.94 -4.53 6.23
CA VAL A 314 18.82 -5.27 5.60
C VAL A 314 19.30 -6.51 4.87
N ARG A 315 18.47 -7.58 4.85
CA ARG A 315 18.74 -8.81 4.09
C ARG A 315 17.82 -8.95 2.86
N ASP A 316 16.52 -8.73 3.04
CA ASP A 316 15.49 -8.76 2.00
C ASP A 316 14.91 -7.35 1.81
N LEU A 317 15.21 -6.72 0.68
CA LEU A 317 14.68 -5.40 0.34
C LEU A 317 13.57 -5.55 -0.69
N TRP A 318 12.43 -4.91 -0.46
CA TRP A 318 11.31 -4.85 -1.40
C TRP A 318 11.07 -3.39 -1.79
N LEU A 319 11.17 -3.10 -3.09
CA LEU A 319 10.97 -1.77 -3.68
C LEU A 319 9.79 -1.80 -4.65
N ASP A 320 9.05 -0.70 -4.65
CA ASP A 320 8.11 -0.32 -5.72
C ASP A 320 8.88 0.25 -6.92
N GLU A 321 8.15 0.70 -7.94
CA GLU A 321 8.63 1.42 -9.13
C GLU A 321 9.63 2.56 -8.80
N ASN A 322 10.41 2.99 -9.80
CA ASN A 322 11.55 3.90 -9.66
C ASN A 322 12.68 3.30 -8.78
N MET A 323 13.13 2.10 -9.14
CA MET A 323 14.01 1.30 -8.29
C MET A 323 15.42 1.89 -8.18
N ASN A 324 15.97 2.42 -9.28
CA ASN A 324 17.27 3.07 -9.30
C ASN A 324 17.28 4.31 -8.38
N GLY A 325 16.30 5.20 -8.53
CA GLY A 325 16.18 6.39 -7.68
C GLY A 325 15.95 6.05 -6.20
N ARG A 326 15.19 4.99 -5.91
CA ARG A 326 14.97 4.52 -4.53
C ARG A 326 16.24 3.96 -3.89
N LEU A 327 17.05 3.20 -4.63
CA LEU A 327 18.31 2.66 -4.12
C LEU A 327 19.29 3.80 -3.79
N GLU A 328 19.40 4.79 -4.68
CA GLU A 328 20.23 5.98 -4.44
C GLU A 328 19.76 6.78 -3.23
N ALA A 329 18.45 7.01 -3.11
CA ALA A 329 17.85 7.71 -1.97
C ALA A 329 18.03 6.95 -0.65
N LEU A 330 18.18 5.63 -0.69
CA LEU A 330 18.41 4.78 0.48
C LEU A 330 19.89 4.61 0.85
N SER A 331 20.84 5.08 0.03
CA SER A 331 22.29 4.96 0.27
C SER A 331 22.73 5.44 1.66
N ASN A 332 22.07 6.48 2.19
CA ASN A 332 22.38 7.04 3.50
C ASN A 332 21.72 6.31 4.68
N ILE A 333 20.72 5.45 4.44
CA ILE A 333 20.01 4.71 5.49
C ILE A 333 20.49 3.25 5.54
N ILE A 334 20.63 2.62 4.39
CA ILE A 334 21.08 1.22 4.31
C ILE A 334 22.57 1.18 4.61
N ASP A 335 22.91 0.44 5.66
CA ASP A 335 24.29 0.24 6.09
C ASP A 335 25.05 -0.63 5.08
N GLU A 336 26.33 -0.32 4.83
CA GLU A 336 27.20 -1.04 3.89
C GLU A 336 27.26 -2.55 4.17
N SER A 337 27.12 -2.94 5.43
CA SER A 337 27.11 -4.35 5.84
C SER A 337 25.90 -5.15 5.32
N SER A 338 24.92 -4.48 4.70
CA SER A 338 23.80 -5.11 4.01
C SER A 338 24.18 -5.70 2.65
N TYR A 339 25.29 -5.24 2.04
CA TYR A 339 25.64 -5.60 0.67
C TYR A 339 26.65 -6.76 0.61
N PRO A 340 26.50 -7.71 -0.36
CA PRO A 340 25.34 -7.86 -1.23
C PRO A 340 24.09 -8.29 -0.43
N LEU A 341 22.92 -7.76 -0.82
CA LEU A 341 21.64 -8.15 -0.23
C LEU A 341 21.42 -9.67 -0.38
N GLU A 342 20.68 -10.30 0.53
CA GLU A 342 20.30 -11.72 0.36
C GLU A 342 19.20 -11.85 -0.70
N VAL A 343 18.23 -10.92 -0.69
CA VAL A 343 17.09 -10.89 -1.62
C VAL A 343 16.76 -9.44 -1.98
N LEU A 344 16.46 -9.20 -3.26
CA LEU A 344 15.85 -7.96 -3.72
C LEU A 344 14.58 -8.29 -4.48
N THR A 345 13.48 -7.67 -4.07
CA THR A 345 12.19 -7.77 -4.77
C THR A 345 11.81 -6.42 -5.33
N ILE A 346 11.34 -6.40 -6.56
CA ILE A 346 10.97 -5.20 -7.29
C ILE A 346 9.58 -5.42 -7.86
N PHE A 347 8.70 -4.47 -7.61
CA PHE A 347 7.41 -4.39 -8.29
C PHE A 347 7.49 -3.32 -9.37
N ASN A 348 7.06 -3.64 -10.58
CA ASN A 348 6.91 -2.68 -11.66
C ASN A 348 5.61 -2.95 -12.41
N GLY A 349 4.68 -1.98 -12.36
CA GLY A 349 3.39 -2.10 -13.01
C GLY A 349 3.26 -1.30 -14.30
N GLU A 350 3.83 -0.10 -14.38
CA GLU A 350 3.43 0.88 -15.41
C GLU A 350 4.53 1.84 -15.90
N GLU A 351 5.72 1.92 -15.28
CA GLU A 351 6.74 2.92 -15.66
C GLU A 351 7.88 2.34 -16.54
N GLU A 352 8.13 2.99 -17.68
CA GLU A 352 9.29 2.78 -18.53
C GLU A 352 10.51 3.54 -17.96
N GLU A 353 11.25 2.91 -17.04
CA GLU A 353 12.64 3.31 -16.80
C GLU A 353 13.48 2.96 -18.04
N VAL A 354 14.32 3.89 -18.52
CA VAL A 354 15.17 3.70 -19.71
C VAL A 354 16.15 2.52 -19.54
N ASP A 355 16.69 2.34 -18.33
CA ASP A 355 17.46 1.14 -17.95
C ASP A 355 17.11 0.76 -16.50
N PRO A 356 16.14 -0.16 -16.29
CA PRO A 356 15.69 -0.54 -14.97
C PRO A 356 16.75 -1.31 -14.18
N PHE A 357 17.84 -1.78 -14.81
CA PHE A 357 18.88 -2.58 -14.15
C PHE A 357 20.24 -1.87 -14.04
N ALA A 358 20.27 -0.56 -14.24
CA ALA A 358 21.49 0.25 -14.21
C ALA A 358 22.23 0.20 -12.86
N HIS A 359 21.51 0.16 -11.73
CA HIS A 359 22.14 0.23 -10.41
C HIS A 359 22.91 -1.08 -10.05
N PRO A 360 24.17 -1.02 -9.56
CA PRO A 360 25.00 -2.21 -9.32
C PRO A 360 24.42 -3.24 -8.35
N VAL A 361 23.57 -2.82 -7.41
CA VAL A 361 22.88 -3.72 -6.48
C VAL A 361 21.95 -4.70 -7.21
N LEU A 362 21.35 -4.27 -8.32
CA LEU A 362 20.41 -5.07 -9.10
C LEU A 362 21.10 -6.24 -9.79
N THR A 363 22.36 -6.06 -10.20
CA THR A 363 23.14 -7.07 -10.90
C THR A 363 23.99 -7.94 -9.97
N SER A 364 24.24 -7.49 -8.73
CA SER A 364 25.07 -8.21 -7.74
C SER A 364 24.28 -9.07 -6.76
N VAL A 365 22.97 -8.85 -6.61
CA VAL A 365 22.13 -9.64 -5.68
C VAL A 365 22.02 -11.11 -6.13
N PRO A 366 22.23 -12.11 -5.25
CA PRO A 366 22.13 -13.52 -5.60
C PRO A 366 20.70 -13.94 -5.93
N LYS A 367 19.70 -13.34 -5.28
CA LYS A 367 18.28 -13.61 -5.51
C LYS A 367 17.50 -12.35 -5.84
N LEU A 368 17.09 -12.24 -7.10
CA LEU A 368 16.24 -11.17 -7.62
C LEU A 368 14.82 -11.68 -7.83
N ILE A 369 13.82 -10.93 -7.38
CA ILE A 369 12.40 -11.21 -7.60
C ILE A 369 11.79 -10.02 -8.33
N LEU A 370 11.20 -10.26 -9.49
CA LEU A 370 10.55 -9.26 -10.31
C LEU A 370 9.04 -9.55 -10.33
N GLU A 371 8.24 -8.63 -9.80
CA GLU A 371 6.79 -8.74 -9.66
C GLU A 371 6.12 -7.79 -10.67
N GLY A 372 5.28 -8.31 -11.58
CA GLY A 372 4.59 -7.51 -12.62
C GLY A 372 5.48 -7.08 -13.80
N PHE A 373 6.80 -7.27 -13.71
CA PHE A 373 7.76 -6.75 -14.67
C PHE A 373 7.88 -7.62 -15.94
N LYS A 374 7.36 -7.18 -17.09
CA LYS A 374 7.67 -7.74 -18.42
C LYS A 374 7.89 -6.59 -19.41
N PRO A 375 9.14 -6.28 -19.79
CA PRO A 375 9.44 -5.23 -20.75
C PRO A 375 9.18 -5.74 -22.18
N ASP A 376 8.90 -4.82 -23.10
CA ASP A 376 8.79 -5.12 -24.53
C ASP A 376 10.14 -5.63 -25.08
N ASP A 377 11.25 -5.01 -24.65
CA ASP A 377 12.60 -5.49 -24.95
C ASP A 377 13.05 -6.58 -23.96
N MET A 378 12.86 -7.83 -24.39
CA MET A 378 13.24 -9.01 -23.63
C MET A 378 14.74 -9.15 -23.38
N THR A 379 15.61 -8.44 -24.13
CA THR A 379 17.07 -8.53 -23.93
C THR A 379 17.50 -8.07 -22.54
N LEU A 380 16.75 -7.14 -21.93
CA LEU A 380 16.96 -6.66 -20.57
C LEU A 380 16.88 -7.79 -19.54
N LEU A 381 15.92 -8.71 -19.71
CA LEU A 381 15.75 -9.84 -18.81
C LEU A 381 16.72 -10.98 -19.10
N LEU A 382 17.07 -11.20 -20.37
CA LEU A 382 18.01 -12.23 -20.80
C LEU A 382 19.45 -11.94 -20.33
N ASN A 383 19.81 -10.67 -20.19
CA ASN A 383 21.14 -10.22 -19.77
C ASN A 383 21.35 -10.23 -18.24
N LEU A 384 20.33 -10.57 -17.44
CA LEU A 384 20.45 -10.63 -15.98
C LEU A 384 21.47 -11.67 -15.53
N ARG A 385 22.47 -11.24 -14.75
CA ARG A 385 23.59 -12.06 -14.27
C ARG A 385 23.36 -12.72 -12.91
N ASN A 386 22.23 -12.44 -12.27
CA ASN A 386 21.91 -12.95 -10.93
C ASN A 386 21.81 -14.49 -10.95
N GLU A 387 22.24 -15.12 -9.85
CA GLU A 387 22.17 -16.58 -9.69
C GLU A 387 20.73 -17.07 -9.79
N LYS A 388 19.81 -16.46 -9.03
CA LYS A 388 18.40 -16.84 -8.99
C LYS A 388 17.51 -15.65 -9.33
N VAL A 389 16.74 -15.75 -10.41
CA VAL A 389 15.74 -14.75 -10.80
C VAL A 389 14.35 -15.38 -10.79
N PHE A 390 13.40 -14.73 -10.13
CA PHE A 390 12.01 -15.16 -10.04
C PHE A 390 11.10 -14.08 -10.61
N PHE A 391 10.39 -14.40 -11.67
CA PHE A 391 9.38 -13.56 -12.29
C PHE A 391 8.00 -13.97 -11.77
N LYS A 392 7.30 -13.07 -11.09
CA LYS A 392 5.96 -13.30 -10.55
C LYS A 392 4.97 -12.37 -11.24
N TYR A 393 3.93 -12.94 -11.82
CA TYR A 393 2.84 -12.18 -12.45
C TYR A 393 1.53 -12.38 -11.68
N TRP A 394 0.66 -11.40 -11.79
CA TRP A 394 -0.71 -11.41 -11.30
C TRP A 394 -1.62 -11.27 -12.52
N GLU A 395 -2.89 -11.64 -12.39
CA GLU A 395 -3.84 -11.81 -13.51
C GLU A 395 -3.99 -10.58 -14.43
N ASP A 396 -3.70 -9.38 -13.92
CA ASP A 396 -3.86 -8.12 -14.65
C ASP A 396 -2.60 -7.65 -15.40
N PHE A 397 -1.48 -8.39 -15.36
CA PHE A 397 -0.20 -8.00 -16.00
C PHE A 397 0.11 -8.78 -17.27
N GLN A 398 0.98 -8.24 -18.13
CA GLN A 398 1.48 -8.97 -19.28
C GLN A 398 2.16 -10.28 -18.83
N THR A 399 1.83 -11.37 -19.50
CA THR A 399 2.28 -12.73 -19.14
C THR A 399 3.32 -13.23 -20.13
N PHE A 400 4.18 -14.16 -19.70
CA PHE A 400 5.12 -14.81 -20.61
C PHE A 400 4.42 -15.81 -21.53
N THR A 401 4.69 -15.68 -22.82
CA THR A 401 4.25 -16.63 -23.84
C THR A 401 5.19 -17.85 -23.87
N VAL A 402 4.79 -18.89 -24.60
CA VAL A 402 5.65 -20.06 -24.85
C VAL A 402 6.96 -19.66 -25.54
N ASP A 403 6.89 -18.76 -26.52
CA ASP A 403 8.04 -18.26 -27.26
C ASP A 403 9.02 -17.50 -26.35
N ASP A 404 8.49 -16.67 -25.43
CA ASP A 404 9.30 -15.97 -24.44
C ASP A 404 10.08 -16.96 -23.56
N LEU A 405 9.43 -18.03 -23.08
CA LEU A 405 10.08 -19.06 -22.27
C LEU A 405 11.15 -19.82 -23.07
N LEU A 406 10.91 -20.10 -24.36
CA LEU A 406 11.89 -20.75 -25.24
C LEU A 406 13.12 -19.86 -25.46
N LEU A 407 12.96 -18.53 -25.55
CA LEU A 407 14.09 -17.59 -25.62
C LEU A 407 14.99 -17.69 -24.38
N PHE A 408 14.41 -17.84 -23.18
CA PHE A 408 15.21 -18.06 -21.97
C PHE A 408 15.97 -19.39 -22.00
N VAL A 409 15.35 -20.47 -22.47
CA VAL A 409 16.03 -21.77 -22.64
C VAL A 409 17.22 -21.61 -23.58
N GLN A 410 16.99 -21.05 -24.77
CA GLN A 410 18.04 -20.84 -25.77
C GLN A 410 19.17 -19.97 -25.25
N ASN A 411 18.86 -18.89 -24.53
CA ASN A 411 19.85 -18.00 -23.94
C ASN A 411 20.71 -18.71 -22.87
N ILE A 412 20.09 -19.49 -21.98
CA ILE A 412 20.81 -20.26 -20.95
C ILE A 412 21.79 -21.27 -21.59
N LEU A 413 21.34 -21.97 -22.65
CA LEU A 413 22.14 -22.92 -23.41
C LEU A 413 23.30 -22.23 -24.15
N ALA A 414 23.01 -21.13 -24.86
CA ALA A 414 24.00 -20.38 -25.63
C ALA A 414 25.07 -19.75 -24.73
N ALA A 415 24.68 -19.20 -23.58
CA ALA A 415 25.59 -18.58 -22.63
C ALA A 415 26.42 -19.60 -21.82
N ARG A 416 26.11 -20.91 -21.89
CA ARG A 416 26.69 -21.96 -21.04
C ARG A 416 26.69 -21.56 -19.57
N SER A 417 25.50 -21.15 -19.10
CA SER A 417 25.32 -20.62 -17.75
C SER A 417 25.85 -21.59 -16.68
N PRO A 418 26.48 -21.10 -15.60
CA PRO A 418 27.05 -21.96 -14.57
C PRO A 418 25.97 -22.70 -13.76
N VAL A 419 26.40 -23.79 -13.11
CA VAL A 419 25.58 -24.55 -12.15
C VAL A 419 25.05 -23.62 -11.06
N GLY A 420 23.78 -23.79 -10.70
CA GLY A 420 23.09 -22.96 -9.70
C GLY A 420 22.23 -21.84 -10.31
N VAL A 421 22.46 -21.48 -11.59
CA VAL A 421 21.61 -20.52 -12.29
C VAL A 421 20.18 -21.03 -12.35
N ARG A 422 19.24 -20.22 -11.85
CA ARG A 422 17.81 -20.52 -11.80
C ARG A 422 17.00 -19.35 -12.35
N ARG A 423 16.06 -19.66 -13.24
CA ARG A 423 14.99 -18.75 -13.70
C ARG A 423 13.66 -19.40 -13.41
N SER A 424 12.76 -18.68 -12.73
CA SER A 424 11.43 -19.19 -12.37
C SER A 424 10.37 -18.19 -12.79
N PHE A 425 9.29 -18.68 -13.38
CA PHE A 425 8.25 -17.88 -14.01
C PHE A 425 6.89 -18.28 -13.46
N GLY A 426 6.11 -17.32 -12.96
CA GLY A 426 4.68 -17.50 -12.73
C GLY A 426 3.92 -17.48 -14.05
N VAL A 427 3.01 -18.42 -14.27
CA VAL A 427 2.30 -18.60 -15.54
C VAL A 427 0.81 -18.88 -15.32
N HIS A 428 -0.01 -18.45 -16.28
CA HIS A 428 -1.47 -18.58 -16.25
C HIS A 428 -1.92 -19.88 -16.92
N GLY A 429 -2.00 -20.94 -16.12
CA GLY A 429 -2.57 -22.23 -16.53
C GLY A 429 -1.53 -23.32 -16.82
N GLU A 430 -1.95 -24.57 -16.59
CA GLU A 430 -1.13 -25.77 -16.85
C GLU A 430 -0.94 -26.00 -18.36
N ASP A 431 -1.98 -25.74 -19.18
CA ASP A 431 -1.97 -25.99 -20.62
C ASP A 431 -0.83 -25.26 -21.36
N LEU A 432 -0.54 -24.01 -20.99
CA LEU A 432 0.56 -23.23 -21.56
C LEU A 432 1.91 -23.90 -21.27
N ILE A 433 2.06 -24.45 -20.06
CA ILE A 433 3.27 -25.13 -19.62
C ILE A 433 3.45 -26.45 -20.34
N GLU A 434 2.37 -27.20 -20.53
CA GLU A 434 2.41 -28.45 -21.27
C GLU A 434 2.79 -28.21 -22.73
N ASN A 435 2.21 -27.18 -23.36
CA ASN A 435 2.60 -26.76 -24.71
C ASN A 435 4.10 -26.39 -24.76
N PHE A 436 4.57 -25.56 -23.82
CA PHE A 436 5.98 -25.19 -23.73
C PHE A 436 6.91 -26.40 -23.58
N LEU A 437 6.61 -27.32 -22.67
CA LEU A 437 7.42 -28.52 -22.48
C LEU A 437 7.42 -29.43 -23.72
N ASN A 438 6.28 -29.58 -24.40
CA ASN A 438 6.21 -30.36 -25.63
C ASN A 438 7.09 -29.74 -26.73
N GLN A 439 7.11 -28.42 -26.86
CA GLN A 439 7.98 -27.74 -27.81
C GLN A 439 9.46 -27.87 -27.46
N VAL A 440 9.82 -27.79 -26.17
CA VAL A 440 11.20 -28.06 -25.71
C VAL A 440 11.64 -29.48 -26.09
N VAL A 441 10.78 -30.47 -25.88
CA VAL A 441 11.08 -31.88 -26.21
C VAL A 441 11.30 -32.06 -27.73
N VAL A 442 10.44 -31.47 -28.55
CA VAL A 442 10.56 -31.54 -30.02
C VAL A 442 11.82 -30.80 -30.50
N GLN A 443 12.09 -29.61 -29.97
CA GLN A 443 13.18 -28.76 -30.43
C GLN A 443 14.57 -29.29 -30.04
N PHE A 444 14.69 -29.91 -28.86
CA PHE A 444 15.98 -30.38 -28.33
C PHE A 444 16.14 -31.91 -28.36
N ASN A 445 15.13 -32.65 -28.83
CA ASN A 445 15.14 -34.12 -28.99
C ASN A 445 15.40 -34.88 -27.67
N GLU A 446 14.73 -34.46 -26.59
CA GLU A 446 15.00 -34.91 -25.21
C GLU A 446 13.93 -35.84 -24.61
N ILE A 447 14.28 -36.55 -23.55
CA ILE A 447 13.36 -37.46 -22.84
C ILE A 447 12.56 -36.69 -21.78
N ARG A 448 11.25 -36.52 -22.00
CA ARG A 448 10.30 -36.03 -20.99
C ARG A 448 10.07 -37.10 -19.91
N ARG A 449 10.19 -36.72 -18.64
CA ARG A 449 9.70 -37.51 -17.50
C ARG A 449 8.64 -36.69 -16.77
N ASP A 450 7.37 -37.01 -17.04
CA ASP A 450 6.21 -36.38 -16.38
C ASP A 450 6.23 -34.84 -16.50
N ARG A 451 6.45 -34.13 -15.40
CA ARG A 451 6.50 -32.65 -15.30
C ARG A 451 7.90 -32.04 -15.50
N THR A 452 8.86 -32.82 -15.99
CA THR A 452 10.27 -32.42 -16.12
C THR A 452 10.84 -32.76 -17.49
N ALA A 453 11.64 -31.84 -18.04
CA ALA A 453 12.53 -32.04 -19.17
C ALA A 453 13.97 -31.69 -18.76
N GLY A 454 14.96 -32.44 -19.26
CA GLY A 454 16.38 -32.16 -19.04
C GLY A 454 17.06 -31.96 -20.39
N ILE A 455 17.88 -30.92 -20.53
CA ILE A 455 18.62 -30.62 -21.77
C ILE A 455 20.13 -30.63 -21.44
N PRO A 456 20.96 -31.44 -22.11
CA PRO A 456 22.39 -31.49 -21.89
C PRO A 456 23.06 -30.20 -22.36
N MET A 457 23.93 -29.63 -21.52
CA MET A 457 24.68 -28.40 -21.82
C MET A 457 26.16 -28.65 -22.12
N GLY A 458 26.64 -29.90 -21.93
CA GLY A 458 28.06 -30.25 -21.93
C GLY A 458 28.70 -30.12 -20.54
N ASN A 459 29.96 -30.57 -20.39
CA ASN A 459 30.74 -30.51 -19.14
C ASN A 459 30.00 -31.04 -17.89
N TYR A 460 29.30 -32.17 -18.01
CA TYR A 460 28.56 -32.77 -16.88
C TYR A 460 27.53 -31.82 -16.25
N SER A 461 26.85 -31.00 -17.06
CA SER A 461 25.76 -30.12 -16.60
C SER A 461 24.52 -30.26 -17.49
N TYR A 462 23.36 -30.08 -16.87
CA TYR A 462 22.04 -30.16 -17.51
C TYR A 462 21.19 -28.95 -17.15
N LEU A 463 20.44 -28.45 -18.13
CA LEU A 463 19.33 -27.54 -17.88
C LEU A 463 18.10 -28.37 -17.53
N LYS A 464 17.70 -28.36 -16.26
CA LYS A 464 16.47 -28.97 -15.78
C LYS A 464 15.32 -27.96 -15.86
N VAL A 465 14.32 -28.27 -16.67
CA VAL A 465 13.08 -27.51 -16.80
C VAL A 465 11.96 -28.32 -16.15
N PHE A 466 11.29 -27.76 -15.15
CA PHE A 466 10.16 -28.44 -14.50
C PHE A 466 9.10 -27.43 -14.09
N TYR A 467 7.89 -27.92 -13.82
CA TYR A 467 6.83 -27.06 -13.31
C TYR A 467 6.15 -27.63 -12.07
N LYS A 468 5.55 -26.74 -11.29
CA LYS A 468 4.75 -27.09 -10.12
C LYS A 468 3.56 -26.16 -9.98
N GLY A 469 2.43 -26.72 -9.56
CA GLY A 469 1.29 -25.98 -9.06
C GLY A 469 1.45 -25.71 -7.57
N VAL A 470 1.23 -24.47 -7.15
CA VAL A 470 1.17 -24.08 -5.75
C VAL A 470 -0.24 -23.60 -5.47
N LEU A 471 -0.95 -24.30 -4.60
CA LEU A 471 -2.24 -23.84 -4.09
C LEU A 471 -1.99 -22.58 -3.26
N THR A 472 -2.49 -21.44 -3.74
CA THR A 472 -2.49 -20.21 -2.96
C THR A 472 -3.83 -20.06 -2.26
N SER A 473 -3.85 -20.18 -0.94
CA SER A 473 -5.00 -19.78 -0.13
C SER A 473 -5.02 -18.26 -0.02
N VAL A 474 -6.05 -17.61 -0.55
CA VAL A 474 -6.33 -16.20 -0.23
C VAL A 474 -7.66 -16.15 0.48
N ARG A 475 -7.61 -16.22 1.82
CA ARG A 475 -8.76 -16.11 2.74
C ARG A 475 -9.86 -17.18 2.52
N GLU A 476 -10.62 -17.49 3.56
CA GLU A 476 -11.65 -18.57 3.53
C GLU A 476 -12.83 -18.26 2.59
N ASP A 477 -12.91 -17.03 2.09
CA ASP A 477 -14.00 -16.45 1.32
C ASP A 477 -13.74 -16.39 -0.22
N ARG A 478 -12.59 -16.87 -0.72
CA ARG A 478 -12.31 -16.94 -2.16
C ARG A 478 -12.02 -18.36 -2.64
N PRO A 479 -12.34 -18.70 -3.91
CA PRO A 479 -11.99 -19.99 -4.49
C PRO A 479 -10.48 -20.21 -4.44
N GLN A 480 -10.07 -21.46 -4.21
CA GLN A 480 -8.66 -21.84 -4.23
C GLN A 480 -8.11 -21.66 -5.65
N ILE A 481 -7.15 -20.75 -5.80
CA ILE A 481 -6.48 -20.54 -7.08
C ILE A 481 -5.13 -21.26 -7.03
N THR A 482 -4.92 -22.19 -7.97
CA THR A 482 -3.63 -22.82 -8.20
C THR A 482 -2.77 -21.88 -9.03
N ARG A 483 -1.65 -21.42 -8.47
CA ARG A 483 -0.64 -20.67 -9.22
C ARG A 483 0.40 -21.62 -9.76
N TRP A 484 0.64 -21.55 -11.05
CA TRP A 484 1.60 -22.40 -11.71
C TRP A 484 2.94 -21.69 -11.88
N TYR A 485 4.01 -22.47 -11.71
CA TYR A 485 5.37 -21.98 -11.87
C TYR A 485 6.18 -22.91 -12.77
N VAL A 486 6.83 -22.35 -13.78
CA VAL A 486 7.88 -23.01 -14.57
C VAL A 486 9.23 -22.62 -13.98
N THR A 487 10.11 -23.59 -13.77
CA THR A 487 11.46 -23.37 -13.24
C THR A 487 12.49 -24.02 -14.15
N MET A 488 13.44 -23.21 -14.60
CA MET A 488 14.63 -23.62 -15.34
C MET A 488 15.82 -23.53 -14.38
N THR A 489 16.57 -24.60 -14.19
CA THR A 489 17.74 -24.63 -13.29
C THR A 489 18.88 -25.42 -13.92
N VAL A 490 20.07 -24.84 -13.94
CA VAL A 490 21.30 -25.55 -14.32
C VAL A 490 21.78 -26.38 -13.14
N VAL A 491 21.90 -27.69 -13.35
CA VAL A 491 22.32 -28.67 -12.34
C VAL A 491 23.52 -29.47 -12.83
N GLU A 492 24.33 -29.99 -11.92
CA GLU A 492 25.34 -30.99 -12.25
C GLU A 492 24.67 -32.29 -12.69
N ALA A 493 25.32 -32.99 -13.62
CA ALA A 493 25.05 -34.37 -13.95
C ALA A 493 25.27 -35.20 -12.68
N SER A 494 24.22 -35.77 -12.12
CA SER A 494 24.38 -36.85 -11.16
C SER A 494 25.07 -38.00 -11.88
N LEU A 495 26.26 -38.40 -11.40
CA LEU A 495 26.86 -39.68 -11.70
C LEU A 495 26.01 -40.76 -11.01
N ASP A 496 24.87 -41.12 -11.60
CA ASP A 496 24.10 -42.32 -11.23
C ASP A 496 23.66 -43.06 -12.50
#